data_AF-A0A4P8PWY3-F1
#
_entry.id   AF-A0A4P8PWY3-F1
#
_cell.length_a   1.000
_cell.length_b   1.000
_cell.length_c   1.000
_cell.angle_alpha   90.00
_cell.angle_beta   90.00
_cell.angle_gamma   90.00
#
_symmetry.space_group_name_H-M   'P 1'
#
loop_
_entity.id
_entity.type
_entity.pdbx_description
1 polymer ?
#
loop_
_entity_poly.entity_id
_entity_poly.type
_entity_poly.pdbx_seq_one_letter_code
_entity_poly.pdbx_strand_id
1 'polypeptide(L)'
;MGRWGVAALVVAGVVGLAGCGSTSVEGQAETTKVEAGEPTFDPCSIPDEVLRTVGVDPASVTRDIVGVKQPGWSVCRWRAPDYFVTVFATGRSIATIRADDQFSDVTPVELDGREAFTFRDAADKRNEFCDVLFTSGSDSVMIKSSYLTGRTPPEGPCPLALENARALVKSMPR
;
A
#
# COMPACT_ATOMS: atom_id res chain seq x y z
N MET A 1 -16.20 -24.53 -67.41
CA MET A 1 -15.70 -23.50 -66.49
C MET A 1 -14.67 -24.13 -65.58
N GLY A 2 -13.41 -24.10 -66.01
CA GLY A 2 -12.31 -24.75 -65.31
C GLY A 2 -11.04 -23.97 -65.60
N ARG A 3 -10.37 -23.59 -64.50
CA ARG A 3 -8.97 -23.18 -64.32
C ARG A 3 -8.46 -22.07 -65.25
N TRP A 4 -7.82 -21.03 -64.69
CA TRP A 4 -6.53 -20.45 -65.10
C TRP A 4 -6.21 -19.24 -64.20
N GLY A 5 -4.93 -19.08 -63.85
CA GLY A 5 -4.43 -18.00 -63.00
C GLY A 5 -3.12 -18.35 -62.29
N VAL A 6 -2.03 -18.43 -63.06
CA VAL A 6 -0.64 -18.63 -62.60
C VAL A 6 0.03 -17.26 -62.44
N ALA A 7 0.78 -17.06 -61.35
CA ALA A 7 2.02 -16.25 -61.25
C ALA A 7 2.59 -16.46 -59.83
N ALA A 8 3.55 -17.36 -59.61
CA ALA A 8 4.99 -17.18 -59.81
C ALA A 8 5.61 -16.05 -58.97
N LEU A 9 6.36 -16.41 -57.93
CA LEU A 9 7.75 -15.99 -57.78
C LEU A 9 8.49 -16.88 -56.75
N VAL A 10 9.52 -17.52 -57.30
CA VAL A 10 10.64 -18.23 -56.68
C VAL A 10 11.42 -17.21 -55.81
N VAL A 11 12.03 -17.55 -54.66
CA VAL A 11 13.44 -17.97 -54.57
C VAL A 11 13.75 -18.50 -53.16
N ALA A 12 14.36 -19.68 -53.18
CA ALA A 12 15.36 -20.29 -52.31
C ALA A 12 15.69 -19.69 -50.92
N GLY A 13 15.70 -20.60 -49.94
CA GLY A 13 16.43 -20.46 -48.69
C GLY A 13 16.47 -21.78 -47.93
N VAL A 14 17.15 -22.79 -48.46
CA VAL A 14 17.52 -23.98 -47.68
C VAL A 14 18.68 -23.58 -46.78
N VAL A 15 18.42 -23.42 -45.49
CA VAL A 15 19.44 -23.59 -44.44
C VAL A 15 18.83 -24.52 -43.41
N GLY A 16 19.32 -25.76 -43.41
CA GLY A 16 18.99 -26.73 -42.39
C GLY A 16 19.71 -26.39 -41.09
N LEU A 17 19.05 -26.75 -39.98
CA LEU A 17 19.64 -27.43 -38.83
C LEU A 17 18.48 -27.83 -37.92
N ALA A 18 18.27 -29.14 -37.80
CA ALA A 18 17.35 -29.72 -36.84
C ALA A 18 17.83 -29.38 -35.42
N GLY A 19 17.03 -28.61 -34.69
CA GLY A 19 17.18 -28.36 -33.26
C GLY A 19 15.83 -28.57 -32.59
N CYS A 20 15.74 -29.64 -31.80
CA CYS A 20 14.59 -29.94 -30.96
C CYS A 20 14.53 -28.89 -29.83
N GLY A 21 13.46 -28.12 -29.74
CA GLY A 21 13.30 -27.11 -28.70
C GLY A 21 11.94 -26.44 -28.80
N SER A 22 10.98 -26.96 -28.06
CA SER A 22 9.71 -26.30 -27.79
C SER A 22 9.95 -24.91 -27.17
N THR A 23 9.00 -24.01 -27.41
CA THR A 23 8.71 -22.77 -26.66
C THR A 23 9.45 -21.51 -27.09
N SER A 24 8.66 -20.52 -27.53
CA SER A 24 8.76 -19.14 -27.03
C SER A 24 7.38 -18.54 -27.14
N VAL A 25 6.67 -18.55 -26.01
CA VAL A 25 5.50 -17.70 -25.80
C VAL A 25 6.02 -16.27 -25.75
N GLU A 26 5.44 -15.41 -26.58
CA GLU A 26 5.66 -13.97 -26.58
C GLU A 26 5.14 -13.41 -25.24
N GLY A 27 6.02 -13.40 -24.24
CA GLY A 27 5.74 -12.90 -22.90
C GLY A 27 5.85 -11.38 -22.87
N GLN A 28 4.81 -10.69 -23.32
CA GLN A 28 4.64 -9.27 -23.04
C GLN A 28 3.82 -9.09 -21.75
N ALA A 29 4.53 -8.93 -20.64
CA ALA A 29 4.03 -8.29 -19.42
C ALA A 29 5.21 -7.86 -18.55
N GLU A 30 6.02 -6.91 -19.03
CA GLU A 30 6.81 -6.08 -18.12
C GLU A 30 5.85 -5.15 -17.37
N THR A 31 5.26 -5.67 -16.29
CA THR A 31 4.87 -4.79 -15.20
C THR A 31 6.18 -4.41 -14.52
N THR A 32 6.69 -3.21 -14.79
CA THR A 32 7.72 -2.60 -13.94
C THR A 32 7.07 -2.33 -12.59
N LYS A 33 6.93 -3.38 -11.79
CA LYS A 33 6.56 -3.29 -10.38
C LYS A 33 7.74 -2.56 -9.76
N VAL A 34 7.58 -1.27 -9.49
CA VAL A 34 8.52 -0.53 -8.64
C VAL A 34 8.69 -1.39 -7.40
N GLU A 35 9.87 -2.00 -7.24
CA GLU A 35 10.16 -2.80 -6.07
C GLU A 35 10.01 -1.88 -4.87
N ALA A 36 8.95 -2.13 -4.11
CA ALA A 36 8.76 -1.49 -2.84
C ALA A 36 9.89 -1.98 -1.94
N GLY A 37 10.83 -1.09 -1.62
CA GLY A 37 11.85 -1.41 -0.64
C GLY A 37 11.18 -1.89 0.65
N GLU A 38 11.72 -2.93 1.26
CA GLU A 38 11.32 -3.31 2.61
C GLU A 38 11.62 -2.13 3.55
N PRO A 39 10.66 -1.72 4.40
CA PRO A 39 10.88 -0.61 5.32
C PRO A 39 11.92 -0.97 6.37
N THR A 40 12.63 0.04 6.86
CA THR A 40 13.53 -0.09 8.00
C THR A 40 12.80 -0.06 9.34
N PHE A 41 11.68 0.66 9.41
CA PHE A 41 10.83 0.77 10.58
C PHE A 41 9.93 -0.46 10.74
N ASP A 42 9.98 -1.12 11.91
CA ASP A 42 9.00 -2.13 12.33
C ASP A 42 7.89 -1.45 13.18
N PRO A 43 6.66 -1.30 12.67
CA PRO A 43 5.58 -0.68 13.43
C PRO A 43 5.23 -1.44 14.70
N CYS A 44 5.48 -2.74 14.75
CA CYS A 44 5.20 -3.55 15.93
C CYS A 44 6.17 -3.29 17.09
N SER A 45 7.23 -2.51 16.85
CA SER A 45 8.19 -2.09 17.89
C SER A 45 7.77 -0.81 18.62
N ILE A 46 6.63 -0.20 18.26
CA ILE A 46 6.10 0.98 18.97
C ILE A 46 5.89 0.61 20.46
N PRO A 47 6.41 1.41 21.40
CA PRO A 47 6.31 1.08 22.82
C PRO A 47 4.86 1.03 23.33
N ASP A 48 4.57 0.08 24.22
CA ASP A 48 3.25 -0.11 24.80
C ASP A 48 2.69 1.16 25.48
N GLU A 49 3.53 1.93 26.16
CA GLU A 49 3.12 3.18 26.81
C GLU A 49 2.62 4.21 25.80
N VAL A 50 3.23 4.26 24.61
CA VAL A 50 2.80 5.14 23.51
C VAL A 50 1.48 4.63 22.93
N LEU A 51 1.34 3.31 22.70
CA LEU A 51 0.09 2.71 22.24
C LEU A 51 -1.08 2.99 23.19
N ARG A 52 -0.86 2.91 24.51
CA ARG A 52 -1.91 3.23 25.50
C ARG A 52 -2.39 4.68 25.42
N THR A 53 -1.56 5.62 24.96
CA THR A 53 -2.00 7.03 24.77
C THR A 53 -3.04 7.20 23.68
N VAL A 54 -3.07 6.28 22.70
CA VAL A 54 -4.07 6.25 21.63
C VAL A 54 -5.19 5.24 21.90
N GLY A 55 -5.40 4.84 23.16
CA GLY A 55 -6.56 4.06 23.60
C GLY A 55 -6.62 2.61 23.11
N VAL A 56 -5.57 2.10 22.44
CA VAL A 56 -5.49 0.71 22.00
C VAL A 56 -4.89 -0.19 23.08
N ASP A 57 -5.22 -1.47 23.05
CA ASP A 57 -4.61 -2.51 23.89
C ASP A 57 -3.35 -3.09 23.20
N PRO A 58 -2.14 -2.91 23.75
CA PRO A 58 -0.93 -3.49 23.18
C PRO A 58 -0.97 -5.02 23.04
N ALA A 59 -1.69 -5.72 23.93
CA ALA A 59 -1.83 -7.17 23.88
C ALA A 59 -2.70 -7.66 22.70
N SER A 60 -3.45 -6.76 22.06
CA SER A 60 -4.28 -7.07 20.88
C SER A 60 -3.52 -7.04 19.55
N VAL A 61 -2.20 -6.89 19.60
CA VAL A 61 -1.33 -6.77 18.43
C VAL A 61 -1.57 -7.89 17.42
N THR A 62 -1.78 -7.50 16.17
CA THR A 62 -1.81 -8.40 15.02
C THR A 62 -0.77 -7.93 14.01
N ARG A 63 0.20 -8.80 13.69
CA ARG A 63 1.19 -8.54 12.65
C ARG A 63 0.60 -8.90 11.29
N ASP A 64 0.96 -8.10 10.30
CA ASP A 64 0.58 -8.28 8.90
C ASP A 64 -0.94 -8.26 8.64
N ILE A 65 -1.34 -8.37 7.38
CA ILE A 65 -2.76 -8.47 7.03
C ILE A 65 -3.18 -9.91 7.23
N VAL A 66 -3.84 -10.20 8.35
CA VAL A 66 -4.28 -11.56 8.72
C VAL A 66 -3.10 -12.54 8.75
N GLY A 67 -1.93 -12.09 9.26
CA GLY A 67 -0.72 -12.89 9.33
C GLY A 67 0.01 -13.12 8.00
N VAL A 68 -0.43 -12.48 6.91
CA VAL A 68 0.21 -12.58 5.59
C VAL A 68 1.02 -11.32 5.30
N LYS A 69 2.35 -11.46 5.33
CA LYS A 69 3.30 -10.39 4.97
C LYS A 69 3.01 -9.89 3.56
N GLN A 70 2.84 -8.59 3.43
CA GLN A 70 2.68 -7.93 2.15
C GLN A 70 4.07 -7.47 1.66
N PRO A 71 4.52 -7.87 0.46
CA PRO A 71 5.84 -7.50 -0.02
C PRO A 71 6.06 -5.99 -0.03
N GLY A 72 7.15 -5.53 0.57
CA GLY A 72 7.50 -4.11 0.70
C GLY A 72 6.72 -3.34 1.76
N TRP A 73 5.97 -4.04 2.62
CA TRP A 73 5.18 -3.42 3.69
C TRP A 73 5.37 -4.15 5.02
N SER A 74 5.60 -3.40 6.09
CA SER A 74 5.48 -3.90 7.47
C SER A 74 4.22 -3.34 8.09
N VAL A 75 3.41 -4.19 8.72
CA VAL A 75 2.09 -3.79 9.23
C VAL A 75 1.90 -4.31 10.65
N CYS A 76 1.42 -3.44 11.53
CA CYS A 76 0.87 -3.85 12.81
C CYS A 76 -0.46 -3.17 13.11
N ARG A 77 -1.37 -3.92 13.72
CA ARG A 77 -2.71 -3.49 14.08
C ARG A 77 -2.96 -3.72 15.56
N TRP A 78 -3.65 -2.78 16.20
CA TRP A 78 -4.15 -2.89 17.56
C TRP A 78 -5.64 -2.51 17.61
N ARG A 79 -6.31 -3.01 18.64
CA ARG A 79 -7.73 -2.82 18.90
C ARG A 79 -7.95 -1.86 20.08
N ALA A 80 -8.84 -0.90 19.88
CA ALA A 80 -9.49 -0.12 20.92
C ALA A 80 -10.96 -0.60 21.06
N PRO A 81 -11.74 -0.11 22.04
CA PRO A 81 -13.13 -0.52 22.22
C PRO A 81 -14.01 -0.35 20.97
N ASP A 82 -13.92 0.81 20.29
CA ASP A 82 -14.80 1.20 19.18
C ASP A 82 -14.07 1.42 17.84
N TYR A 83 -12.75 1.20 17.79
CA TYR A 83 -11.95 1.36 16.58
C TYR A 83 -10.70 0.48 16.59
N PHE A 84 -9.97 0.50 15.49
CA PHE A 84 -8.65 -0.08 15.33
C PHE A 84 -7.66 0.98 14.86
N VAL A 85 -6.41 0.83 15.29
CA VAL A 85 -5.27 1.57 14.74
C VAL A 85 -4.40 0.58 13.99
N THR A 86 -4.10 0.86 12.73
CA THR A 86 -3.18 0.07 11.91
C THR A 86 -2.07 0.97 11.41
N VAL A 87 -0.82 0.57 11.63
CA VAL A 87 0.36 1.30 11.17
C VAL A 87 1.02 0.47 10.08
N PHE A 88 1.19 1.10 8.92
CA PHE A 88 1.86 0.54 7.76
C PHE A 88 3.18 1.31 7.55
N ALA A 89 4.26 0.60 7.29
CA ALA A 89 5.54 1.18 6.88
C ALA A 89 5.97 0.58 5.54
N THR A 90 6.60 1.38 4.69
CA THR A 90 7.13 0.94 3.39
C THR A 90 8.32 1.80 2.96
N GLY A 91 9.25 1.22 2.20
CA GLY A 91 10.32 1.98 1.52
C GLY A 91 9.84 2.72 0.27
N ARG A 92 8.54 2.65 -0.09
CA ARG A 92 7.97 3.46 -1.18
C ARG A 92 8.00 4.94 -0.82
N SER A 93 8.22 5.80 -1.80
CA SER A 93 8.15 7.24 -1.61
C SER A 93 6.72 7.70 -1.31
N ILE A 94 6.58 8.77 -0.51
CA ILE A 94 5.29 9.39 -0.22
C ILE A 94 4.56 9.85 -1.49
N ALA A 95 5.32 10.34 -2.48
CA ALA A 95 4.79 10.77 -3.77
C ALA A 95 4.18 9.60 -4.57
N THR A 96 4.81 8.42 -4.52
CA THR A 96 4.30 7.20 -5.16
C THR A 96 2.99 6.77 -4.53
N ILE A 97 2.89 6.79 -3.20
CA ILE A 97 1.67 6.40 -2.48
C ILE A 97 0.55 7.41 -2.76
N ARG A 98 0.85 8.71 -2.78
CA ARG A 98 -0.13 9.78 -3.05
C ARG A 98 -0.70 9.75 -4.47
N ALA A 99 0.05 9.21 -5.43
CA ALA A 99 -0.37 9.11 -6.82
C ALA A 99 -1.28 7.90 -7.10
N ASP A 100 -1.53 7.05 -6.10
CA ASP A 100 -2.41 5.89 -6.20
C ASP A 100 -3.87 6.34 -6.37
N ASP A 101 -4.53 5.84 -7.41
CA ASP A 101 -5.90 6.21 -7.77
C ASP A 101 -6.95 5.59 -6.82
N GLN A 102 -6.54 4.66 -5.96
CA GLN A 102 -7.37 4.14 -4.89
C GLN A 102 -7.59 5.16 -3.77
N PHE A 103 -6.78 6.22 -3.68
CA PHE A 103 -6.89 7.23 -2.65
C PHE A 103 -7.59 8.51 -3.16
N SER A 104 -8.53 9.01 -2.35
CA SER A 104 -9.27 10.25 -2.58
C SER A 104 -9.11 11.23 -1.43
N ASP A 105 -9.60 12.46 -1.63
CA ASP A 105 -9.65 13.52 -0.61
C ASP A 105 -8.31 13.82 0.07
N VAL A 106 -7.23 13.72 -0.71
CA VAL A 106 -5.86 13.97 -0.25
C VAL A 106 -5.74 15.42 0.22
N THR A 107 -5.50 15.58 1.53
CA THR A 107 -5.44 16.91 2.17
C THR A 107 -4.14 17.04 2.96
N PRO A 108 -3.32 18.09 2.73
CA PRO A 108 -2.13 18.35 3.54
C PRO A 108 -2.47 18.59 5.01
N VAL A 109 -1.65 18.08 5.93
CA VAL A 109 -1.82 18.27 7.37
C VAL A 109 -0.51 18.53 8.08
N GLU A 110 -0.59 19.27 9.19
CA GLU A 110 0.56 19.48 10.08
C GLU A 110 0.78 18.27 10.99
N LEU A 111 1.97 17.68 10.89
CA LEU A 111 2.39 16.54 11.70
C LEU A 111 3.88 16.61 12.04
N ASP A 112 4.20 17.24 13.18
CA ASP A 112 5.57 17.24 13.76
C ASP A 112 6.67 17.72 12.80
N GLY A 113 6.33 18.65 11.90
CA GLY A 113 7.22 19.22 10.87
C GLY A 113 7.52 18.28 9.69
N ARG A 114 6.79 17.17 9.56
CA ARG A 114 6.94 16.20 8.47
C ARG A 114 6.00 16.54 7.32
N GLU A 115 6.39 16.20 6.10
CA GLU A 115 5.46 16.18 4.97
C GLU A 115 4.39 15.11 5.26
N ALA A 116 3.12 15.53 5.40
CA ALA A 116 2.03 14.67 5.80
C ALA A 116 0.70 15.03 5.12
N PHE A 117 -0.12 14.01 4.88
CA PHE A 117 -1.43 14.12 4.24
C PHE A 117 -2.43 13.19 4.93
N THR A 118 -3.68 13.63 5.06
CA THR A 118 -4.80 12.71 5.24
C THR A 118 -5.33 12.27 3.88
N PHE A 119 -5.83 11.05 3.77
CA PHE A 119 -6.54 10.59 2.58
C PHE A 119 -7.62 9.56 2.95
N ARG A 120 -8.49 9.30 1.98
CA ARG A 120 -9.58 8.33 2.05
C ARG A 120 -9.34 7.23 1.04
N ASP A 121 -9.83 6.04 1.32
CA ASP A 121 -9.84 4.95 0.35
C ASP A 121 -11.16 4.98 -0.41
N ALA A 122 -11.10 5.00 -1.74
CA ALA A 122 -12.28 5.05 -2.59
C ALA A 122 -13.20 3.84 -2.38
N ALA A 123 -12.70 2.72 -1.85
CA ALA A 123 -13.49 1.54 -1.48
C ALA A 123 -14.25 1.70 -0.15
N ASP A 124 -13.92 2.68 0.70
CA ASP A 124 -14.60 2.97 1.97
C ASP A 124 -15.95 3.66 1.76
N LYS A 125 -16.93 2.92 1.23
CA LYS A 125 -18.27 3.46 0.97
C LYS A 125 -19.06 3.79 2.24
N ARG A 126 -18.60 3.35 3.40
CA ARG A 126 -19.27 3.53 4.69
C ARG A 126 -18.67 4.63 5.53
N ASN A 127 -17.62 5.29 5.04
CA ASN A 127 -16.95 6.37 5.71
C ASN A 127 -16.37 5.93 7.08
N GLU A 128 -15.81 4.72 7.18
CA GLU A 128 -15.43 4.09 8.46
C GLU A 128 -13.97 4.29 8.83
N PHE A 129 -13.13 4.72 7.89
CA PHE A 129 -11.73 4.94 8.20
C PHE A 129 -11.11 6.11 7.44
N CYS A 130 -10.02 6.60 8.00
CA CYS A 130 -9.16 7.59 7.38
C CYS A 130 -7.72 7.24 7.71
N ASP A 131 -6.84 7.69 6.83
CA ASP A 131 -5.43 7.41 6.90
C ASP A 131 -4.64 8.71 6.96
N VAL A 132 -3.53 8.70 7.70
CA VAL A 132 -2.54 9.78 7.71
C VAL A 132 -1.23 9.20 7.19
N LEU A 133 -0.78 9.69 6.04
CA LEU A 133 0.48 9.34 5.39
C LEU A 133 1.53 10.41 5.66
N PHE A 134 2.75 10.02 6.02
CA PHE A 134 3.86 10.94 6.25
C PHE A 134 5.23 10.28 6.05
N THR A 135 6.27 11.12 5.96
CA THR A 135 7.67 10.70 5.87
C THR A 135 8.27 10.36 7.24
N SER A 136 9.00 9.26 7.35
CA SER A 136 9.62 8.77 8.58
C SER A 136 10.98 8.14 8.31
N GLY A 137 12.07 8.90 8.48
CA GLY A 137 13.41 8.46 8.07
C GLY A 137 13.47 8.20 6.57
N SER A 138 13.95 7.02 6.17
CA SER A 138 13.94 6.58 4.76
C SER A 138 12.60 5.99 4.31
N ASP A 139 11.64 5.81 5.23
CA ASP A 139 10.38 5.12 4.97
C ASP A 139 9.22 6.12 4.82
N SER A 140 8.14 5.65 4.21
CA SER A 140 6.81 6.27 4.35
C SER A 140 5.98 5.47 5.34
N VAL A 141 5.28 6.18 6.23
CA VAL A 141 4.39 5.57 7.22
C VAL A 141 2.97 6.06 7.00
N MET A 142 2.03 5.13 7.09
CA MET A 142 0.60 5.36 7.00
C MET A 142 -0.06 4.85 8.28
N ILE A 143 -0.81 5.72 8.96
CA ILE A 143 -1.58 5.37 10.16
C ILE A 143 -3.06 5.40 9.79
N LYS A 144 -3.68 4.22 9.75
CA LYS A 144 -5.12 4.04 9.56
C LYS A 144 -5.82 4.01 10.90
N SER A 145 -6.85 4.83 11.05
CA SER A 145 -7.83 4.68 12.14
C SER A 145 -9.17 4.27 11.56
N SER A 146 -9.68 3.13 12.02
CA SER A 146 -10.88 2.49 11.47
C SER A 146 -11.89 2.21 12.57
N TYR A 147 -13.04 2.88 12.50
CA TYR A 147 -14.15 2.62 13.40
C TYR A 147 -14.76 1.23 13.15
N LEU A 148 -15.32 0.65 14.19
CA LEU A 148 -16.21 -0.50 14.03
C LEU A 148 -17.47 -0.09 13.25
N THR A 149 -18.07 -1.09 12.61
CA THR A 149 -19.32 -0.94 11.84
C THR A 149 -20.34 -0.08 12.58
N GLY A 150 -20.71 1.05 11.97
CA GLY A 150 -21.75 1.94 12.51
C GLY A 150 -21.33 2.75 13.74
N ARG A 151 -20.03 2.86 14.01
CA ARG A 151 -19.47 3.69 15.11
C ARG A 151 -18.82 4.98 14.64
N THR A 152 -18.72 5.24 13.34
CA THR A 152 -18.20 6.51 12.82
C THR A 152 -19.06 7.68 13.30
N PRO A 153 -18.46 8.72 13.88
CA PRO A 153 -19.19 9.91 14.29
C PRO A 153 -19.55 10.80 13.07
N PRO A 154 -20.49 11.76 13.21
CA PRO A 154 -20.95 12.61 12.10
C PRO A 154 -19.84 13.42 11.41
N GLU A 155 -18.81 13.83 12.15
CA GLU A 155 -17.62 14.53 11.64
C GLU A 155 -16.69 13.63 10.81
N GLY A 156 -16.93 12.32 10.79
CA GLY A 156 -16.17 11.35 10.02
C GLY A 156 -14.90 10.83 10.72
N PRO A 157 -14.09 10.02 10.01
CA PRO A 157 -13.00 9.27 10.63
C PRO A 157 -11.65 10.01 10.73
N CYS A 158 -11.45 11.08 9.96
CA CYS A 158 -10.14 11.76 9.89
C CYS A 158 -9.71 12.48 11.18
N PRO A 159 -10.59 13.07 12.00
CA PRO A 159 -10.19 13.64 13.28
C PRO A 159 -9.48 12.62 14.19
N LEU A 160 -10.02 11.40 14.30
CA LEU A 160 -9.39 10.30 15.05
C LEU A 160 -8.06 9.88 14.45
N ALA A 161 -7.98 9.75 13.12
CA ALA A 161 -6.73 9.38 12.45
C ALA A 161 -5.62 10.39 12.73
N LEU A 162 -5.92 11.69 12.67
CA LEU A 162 -4.96 12.76 12.92
C LEU A 162 -4.53 12.83 14.40
N GLU A 163 -5.46 12.62 15.33
CA GLU A 163 -5.14 12.51 16.77
C GLU A 163 -4.16 11.36 17.04
N ASN A 164 -4.48 10.17 16.53
CA ASN A 164 -3.63 8.99 16.67
C ASN A 164 -2.25 9.23 16.02
N ALA A 165 -2.21 9.83 14.83
CA ALA A 165 -0.94 10.14 14.17
C ALA A 165 -0.07 11.10 14.98
N ARG A 166 -0.65 12.16 15.55
CA ARG A 166 0.07 13.14 16.39
C ARG A 166 0.63 12.54 17.67
N ALA A 167 -0.04 11.54 18.23
CA ALA A 167 0.45 10.82 19.39
C ALA A 167 1.59 9.86 19.02
N LEU A 168 1.42 9.07 17.96
CA LEU A 168 2.35 8.01 17.58
C LEU A 168 3.61 8.52 16.86
N VAL A 169 3.55 9.64 16.13
CA VAL A 169 4.67 10.13 15.30
C VAL A 169 5.97 10.35 16.08
N LYS A 170 5.86 10.61 17.39
CA LYS A 170 6.99 10.87 18.29
C LYS A 170 7.84 9.62 18.56
N SER A 171 7.29 8.43 18.38
CA SER A 171 8.01 7.16 18.56
C SER A 171 8.59 6.61 17.25
N MET A 172 8.56 7.40 16.17
CA MET A 172 8.97 6.95 14.83
C MET A 172 10.28 7.62 14.38
N PRO A 173 11.08 6.94 13.53
CA PRO A 173 12.31 7.50 12.99
C PRO A 173 12.12 8.90 12.38
N ARG A 174 13.07 9.81 12.63
CA ARG A 174 13.06 11.15 12.05
C ARG A 174 13.46 11.10 10.58
#